data_AF-A0A2Z6NJG5-F1
#
_entry.id   AF-A0A2Z6NJG5-F1
#
_cell.length_a   1.000
_cell.length_b   1.000
_cell.length_c   1.000
_cell.angle_alpha   90.00
_cell.angle_beta   90.00
_cell.angle_gamma   90.00
#
_symmetry.space_group_name_H-M   'P 1'
#
loop_
_entity.id
_entity.type
_entity.pdbx_description
1 polymer ?
#
loop_
_entity_poly.entity_id
_entity_poly.type
_entity_poly.pdbx_seq_one_letter_code
_entity_poly.pdbx_strand_id
1 'polypeptide(L)'
;MTNWKDRVPYAYWKGNPHVASTRQNLLQCNVTSEKDWNTRLYIQDWVKESTEGYKKSSLGNQCTHRYKIYIEGWAWSVSEKYILACDSMTLYVRPNFYDFFIRGMDPLQHYWPIRDNSKCTSLKFAVEWGNKHADRAQAMGEAASKFIQEDLDMNNKVHGRVNGEVS
;
A
#
# COMPACT_ATOMS: atom_id res chain seq x y z
N MET A 1 -15.91 -0.45 11.61
CA MET A 1 -14.74 0.13 10.91
C MET A 1 -14.69 1.61 11.23
N THR A 2 -13.50 2.18 11.47
CA THR A 2 -13.33 3.62 11.68
C THR A 2 -13.63 4.37 10.38
N ASN A 3 -14.34 5.50 10.47
CA ASN A 3 -14.57 6.38 9.32
C ASN A 3 -13.21 6.77 8.71
N TRP A 4 -13.10 6.76 7.38
CA TRP A 4 -11.84 7.05 6.69
C TRP A 4 -11.24 8.40 7.11
N LYS A 5 -12.09 9.41 7.29
CA LYS A 5 -11.67 10.76 7.68
C LYS A 5 -11.09 10.82 9.11
N ASP A 6 -11.41 9.87 9.97
CA ASP A 6 -10.88 9.80 11.35
C ASP A 6 -9.56 9.00 11.42
N ARG A 7 -9.13 8.38 10.31
CA ARG A 7 -7.87 7.64 10.26
C ARG A 7 -6.67 8.59 10.38
N VAL A 8 -5.57 8.05 10.89
CA VAL A 8 -4.31 8.79 11.08
C VAL A 8 -3.80 9.31 9.72
N PRO A 9 -3.51 10.62 9.57
CA PRO A 9 -3.24 11.26 8.28
C PRO A 9 -1.77 11.11 7.81
N TYR A 10 -1.14 9.97 8.11
CA TYR A 10 0.24 9.65 7.75
C TYR A 10 0.30 8.40 6.88
N ALA A 11 1.36 8.29 6.07
CA ALA A 11 1.68 7.06 5.36
C ALA A 11 2.25 6.02 6.31
N TYR A 12 1.70 4.81 6.26
CA TYR A 12 2.09 3.74 7.16
C TYR A 12 2.68 2.55 6.42
N TRP A 13 3.75 1.99 6.99
CA TRP A 13 4.32 0.72 6.59
C TRP A 13 4.82 -0.06 7.81
N LYS A 14 4.56 -1.36 7.85
CA LYS A 14 5.18 -2.28 8.81
C LYS A 14 5.61 -3.53 8.07
N GLY A 15 6.89 -3.89 8.16
CA GLY A 15 7.42 -5.05 7.44
C GLY A 15 8.86 -5.37 7.78
N ASN A 16 9.35 -6.50 7.28
CA ASN A 16 10.74 -6.91 7.45
C ASN A 16 11.62 -6.18 6.41
N PRO A 17 12.54 -5.29 6.82
CA PRO A 17 13.42 -4.58 5.90
C PRO A 17 14.59 -5.45 5.41
N HIS A 18 14.93 -6.52 6.10
CA HIS A 18 16.13 -7.31 5.82
C HIS A 18 16.02 -8.21 4.57
N VAL A 19 14.83 -8.30 3.98
CA VAL A 19 14.58 -9.14 2.79
C VAL A 19 14.92 -8.46 1.47
N ALA A 20 15.07 -7.13 1.43
CA ALA A 20 15.39 -6.38 0.22
C ALA A 20 15.96 -4.99 0.51
N SER A 21 16.95 -4.57 -0.29
CA SER A 21 17.57 -3.24 -0.17
C SER A 21 16.56 -2.10 -0.32
N THR A 22 15.55 -2.24 -1.18
CA THR A 22 14.51 -1.20 -1.36
C THR A 22 13.71 -0.94 -0.07
N ARG A 23 13.47 -1.98 0.74
CA ARG A 23 12.81 -1.82 2.06
C ARG A 23 13.72 -1.21 3.11
N GLN A 24 15.02 -1.53 3.07
CA GLN A 24 16.00 -0.85 3.93
C GLN A 24 16.06 0.64 3.60
N ASN A 25 16.11 0.99 2.31
CA ASN A 25 16.09 2.37 1.84
C ASN A 25 14.80 3.10 2.22
N LEU A 26 13.64 2.41 2.23
CA LEU A 26 12.38 3.00 2.69
C LEU A 26 12.48 3.51 4.12
N LEU A 27 13.20 2.82 5.02
CA LEU A 27 13.33 3.23 6.43
C LEU A 27 14.00 4.60 6.61
N GLN A 28 14.78 5.07 5.63
CA GLN A 28 15.37 6.42 5.65
C GLN A 28 14.30 7.53 5.53
N CYS A 29 13.08 7.18 5.11
CA CYS A 29 11.95 8.08 5.05
C CYS A 29 11.19 8.18 6.38
N ASN A 30 11.61 7.50 7.44
CA ASN A 30 10.94 7.60 8.74
C ASN A 30 11.19 8.99 9.37
N VAL A 31 10.33 9.36 10.32
CA VAL A 31 10.46 10.64 11.04
C VAL A 31 11.74 10.68 11.89
N THR A 32 12.43 11.82 11.85
CA THR A 32 13.54 12.17 12.76
C THR A 32 13.22 13.48 13.49
N SER A 33 14.06 13.87 14.45
CA SER A 33 13.93 15.17 15.14
C SER A 33 14.00 16.38 14.20
N GLU A 34 14.69 16.24 13.08
CA GLU A 34 14.94 17.32 12.12
C GLU A 34 14.02 17.27 10.90
N LYS A 35 13.41 16.11 10.62
CA LYS A 35 12.71 15.86 9.36
C LYS A 35 11.51 14.93 9.51
N ASP A 36 10.33 15.42 9.14
CA ASP A 36 9.13 14.60 8.94
C ASP A 36 8.78 14.52 7.45
N TRP A 37 8.69 13.28 6.97
CA TRP A 37 8.25 12.93 5.62
C TRP A 37 6.77 12.57 5.54
N ASN A 38 6.03 12.74 6.65
CA ASN A 38 4.67 12.27 6.84
C ASN A 38 4.52 10.74 6.75
N THR A 39 5.57 10.01 7.10
CA THR A 39 5.55 8.53 7.13
C THR A 39 5.79 7.99 8.52
N ARG A 40 5.22 6.82 8.81
CA ARG A 40 5.36 6.07 10.07
C ARG A 40 5.74 4.64 9.68
N LEU A 41 7.03 4.34 9.77
CA LEU A 41 7.63 3.08 9.31
C LEU A 41 8.08 2.25 10.49
N TYR A 42 7.67 0.99 10.52
CA TYR A 42 7.94 0.08 11.63
C TYR A 42 8.56 -1.23 11.14
N ILE A 43 9.57 -1.71 11.85
CA ILE A 43 10.19 -3.00 11.56
C ILE A 43 9.31 -4.10 12.15
N GLN A 44 8.94 -5.06 11.31
CA GLN A 44 8.26 -6.29 11.72
C GLN A 44 9.32 -7.32 12.13
N ASP A 45 9.48 -7.52 13.43
CA ASP A 45 10.37 -8.55 13.99
C ASP A 45 9.61 -9.88 14.14
N TRP A 46 9.92 -10.85 13.28
CA TRP A 46 9.25 -12.15 13.28
C TRP A 46 9.65 -13.05 14.45
N VAL A 47 10.85 -12.89 15.00
CA VAL A 47 11.29 -13.66 16.18
C VAL A 47 10.46 -13.24 17.38
N LYS A 48 10.26 -11.92 17.54
CA LYS A 48 9.42 -11.36 18.60
C LYS A 48 7.93 -11.67 18.41
N GLU A 49 7.41 -11.62 17.18
CA GLU A 49 5.98 -11.97 16.97
C GLU A 49 5.71 -13.45 17.20
N SER A 50 6.66 -14.33 16.86
CA SER A 50 6.53 -15.77 17.13
C SER A 50 6.46 -16.07 18.63
N THR A 51 7.16 -15.29 19.47
CA THR A 51 7.08 -15.44 20.93
C THR A 51 5.84 -14.77 21.54
N GLU A 52 5.32 -13.71 20.92
CA GLU A 52 4.10 -13.01 21.37
C GLU A 52 2.79 -13.58 20.78
N GLY A 53 2.88 -14.64 19.96
CA GLY A 53 1.73 -15.31 19.35
C GLY A 53 1.05 -14.51 18.25
N TYR A 54 1.81 -13.72 17.47
CA TYR A 54 1.35 -13.00 16.27
C TYR A 54 0.22 -11.98 16.49
N LYS A 55 0.01 -11.55 17.75
CA LYS A 55 -1.08 -10.65 18.13
C LYS A 55 -1.02 -9.29 17.43
N LYS A 56 0.16 -8.85 17.00
CA LYS A 56 0.40 -7.54 16.36
C LYS A 56 0.64 -7.64 14.85
N SER A 57 0.57 -8.84 14.27
CA SER A 57 0.76 -9.06 12.83
C SER A 57 -0.54 -9.28 12.06
N SER A 58 -1.72 -9.26 12.73
CA SER A 58 -3.01 -9.30 12.03
C SER A 58 -3.12 -8.14 11.04
N LEU A 59 -3.20 -8.45 9.75
CA LEU A 59 -3.28 -7.46 8.66
C LEU A 59 -4.60 -6.68 8.70
N GLY A 60 -5.69 -7.30 9.17
CA GLY A 60 -7.01 -6.67 9.31
C GLY A 60 -7.06 -5.53 10.33
N ASN A 61 -6.16 -5.53 11.32
CA ASN A 61 -6.06 -4.46 12.32
C ASN A 61 -5.15 -3.30 11.87
N GLN A 62 -4.62 -3.33 10.65
CA GLN A 62 -3.65 -2.34 10.16
C GLN A 62 -4.26 -1.25 9.25
N CYS A 63 -5.58 -1.17 9.15
CA CYS A 63 -6.31 -0.17 8.36
C CYS A 63 -6.63 1.11 9.17
N THR A 64 -5.68 1.57 9.98
CA THR A 64 -5.84 2.72 10.89
C THR A 64 -5.35 4.05 10.32
N HIS A 65 -4.66 4.00 9.18
CA HIS A 65 -4.03 5.15 8.54
C HIS A 65 -4.70 5.44 7.19
N ARG A 66 -4.76 6.71 6.80
CA ARG A 66 -5.33 7.12 5.49
C ARG A 66 -4.53 6.59 4.31
N TYR A 67 -3.22 6.41 4.48
CA TYR A 67 -2.32 5.98 3.42
C TYR A 67 -1.52 4.75 3.82
N LYS A 68 -1.39 3.80 2.90
CA LYS A 68 -0.63 2.56 3.09
C LYS A 68 0.43 2.44 2.03
N ILE A 69 1.66 2.19 2.43
CA ILE A 69 2.77 2.04 1.48
C ILE A 69 2.85 0.59 1.04
N TYR A 70 2.80 0.37 -0.26
CA TYR A 70 3.18 -0.90 -0.86
C TYR A 70 4.61 -0.80 -1.39
N ILE A 71 5.43 -1.79 -1.04
CA ILE A 71 6.81 -1.93 -1.51
C ILE A 71 7.18 -3.41 -1.58
N GLU A 72 7.82 -3.78 -2.68
CA GLU A 72 8.29 -5.15 -2.92
C GLU A 72 9.33 -5.60 -1.89
N GLY A 73 9.48 -6.92 -1.76
CA GLY A 73 10.56 -7.55 -1.01
C GLY A 73 11.58 -8.14 -1.97
N TRP A 74 11.95 -9.40 -1.74
CA TRP A 74 12.75 -10.17 -2.70
C TRP A 74 12.02 -10.41 -4.03
N ALA A 75 10.69 -10.51 -3.95
CA ALA A 75 9.75 -10.58 -5.07
C ALA A 75 8.50 -9.73 -4.76
N TRP A 76 7.40 -9.95 -5.48
CA TRP A 76 6.09 -9.39 -5.14
C TRP A 76 5.73 -9.69 -3.68
N SER A 77 5.07 -8.75 -3.00
CA SER A 77 4.78 -8.90 -1.57
C SER A 77 3.36 -9.39 -1.35
N VAL A 78 3.21 -10.53 -0.66
CA VAL A 78 1.89 -11.11 -0.29
C VAL A 78 0.99 -10.12 0.48
N SER A 79 1.58 -9.09 1.09
CA SER A 79 0.86 -8.01 1.76
C SER A 79 0.01 -7.13 0.83
N GLU A 80 0.22 -7.18 -0.49
CA GLU A 80 -0.43 -6.29 -1.46
C GLU A 80 -1.95 -6.31 -1.35
N LYS A 81 -2.58 -7.48 -1.51
CA LYS A 81 -4.03 -7.65 -1.45
C LYS A 81 -4.65 -7.13 -0.15
N TYR A 82 -3.93 -7.26 0.96
CA TYR A 82 -4.39 -6.80 2.28
C TYR A 82 -4.25 -5.28 2.43
N ILE A 83 -3.23 -4.68 1.79
CA ILE A 83 -3.08 -3.23 1.74
C ILE A 83 -4.21 -2.61 0.91
N LEU A 84 -4.50 -3.20 -0.25
CA LEU A 84 -5.56 -2.74 -1.15
C LEU A 84 -6.94 -2.84 -0.50
N ALA A 85 -7.20 -3.90 0.27
CA ALA A 85 -8.50 -4.12 0.94
C ALA A 85 -8.79 -3.19 2.13
N CYS A 86 -7.90 -2.25 2.48
CA CYS A 86 -8.07 -1.40 3.65
C CYS A 86 -8.94 -0.14 3.41
N ASP A 87 -9.36 0.17 2.19
CA ASP A 87 -9.90 1.49 1.77
C ASP A 87 -8.93 2.66 2.00
N SER A 88 -7.67 2.38 2.34
CA SER A 88 -6.64 3.39 2.44
C SER A 88 -6.09 3.68 1.06
N MET A 89 -5.75 4.94 0.77
CA MET A 89 -5.07 5.26 -0.47
C MET A 89 -3.71 4.56 -0.49
N THR A 90 -3.51 3.68 -1.47
CA THR A 90 -2.28 2.90 -1.58
C THR A 90 -1.19 3.72 -2.26
N LEU A 91 -0.08 3.94 -1.57
CA LEU A 91 1.13 4.57 -2.08
C LEU A 91 2.03 3.47 -2.62
N TYR A 92 2.04 3.29 -3.94
CA TYR A 92 2.65 2.15 -4.59
C TYR A 92 4.05 2.51 -5.08
N VAL A 93 5.08 2.04 -4.38
CA VAL A 93 6.47 2.18 -4.82
C VAL A 93 6.65 1.41 -6.11
N ARG A 94 7.18 2.08 -7.15
CA ARG A 94 7.33 1.53 -8.51
C ARG A 94 7.80 0.06 -8.46
N PRO A 95 6.95 -0.89 -8.89
CA PRO A 95 7.29 -2.31 -8.84
C PRO A 95 8.29 -2.68 -9.92
N ASN A 96 9.04 -3.73 -9.67
CA ASN A 96 9.81 -4.45 -10.69
C ASN A 96 9.03 -5.69 -11.19
N PHE A 97 8.18 -6.25 -10.34
CA PHE A 97 7.36 -7.41 -10.64
C PHE A 97 5.94 -6.97 -11.02
N TYR A 98 5.54 -7.23 -12.27
CA TYR A 98 4.19 -6.97 -12.74
C TYR A 98 3.33 -8.22 -12.54
N ASP A 99 2.77 -8.36 -11.33
CA ASP A 99 1.82 -9.41 -10.97
C ASP A 99 0.42 -9.20 -11.57
N PHE A 100 -0.51 -10.08 -11.23
CA PHE A 100 -1.88 -10.05 -11.73
C PHE A 100 -2.65 -8.79 -11.31
N PHE A 101 -2.45 -8.29 -10.09
CA PHE A 101 -3.22 -7.16 -9.57
C PHE A 101 -2.75 -5.86 -10.21
N ILE A 102 -1.45 -5.61 -10.26
CA ILE A 102 -0.92 -4.37 -10.85
C ILE A 102 -1.22 -4.26 -12.35
N ARG A 103 -1.40 -5.38 -13.07
CA ARG A 103 -1.80 -5.38 -14.49
C ARG A 103 -3.24 -4.92 -14.71
N GLY A 104 -4.11 -5.10 -13.73
CA GLY A 104 -5.51 -4.68 -13.80
C GLY A 104 -5.78 -3.32 -13.13
N MET A 105 -4.83 -2.83 -12.33
CA MET A 105 -4.91 -1.54 -11.66
C MET A 105 -4.37 -0.40 -12.53
N ASP A 106 -4.89 0.80 -12.27
CA ASP A 106 -4.62 2.00 -13.06
C ASP A 106 -4.01 3.05 -12.11
N PRO A 107 -2.87 3.66 -12.48
CA PRO A 107 -2.30 4.75 -11.70
C PRO A 107 -3.30 5.89 -11.53
N LEU A 108 -3.34 6.47 -10.33
CA LEU A 108 -4.22 7.56 -9.93
C LEU A 108 -5.72 7.23 -9.92
N GLN A 109 -6.10 5.99 -10.24
CA GLN A 109 -7.46 5.48 -10.03
C GLN A 109 -7.49 4.47 -8.87
N HIS A 110 -6.59 3.49 -8.91
CA HIS A 110 -6.50 2.43 -7.92
C HIS A 110 -5.36 2.66 -6.91
N TYR A 111 -4.33 3.41 -7.29
CA TYR A 111 -3.19 3.68 -6.41
C TYR A 111 -2.44 4.95 -6.80
N TRP A 112 -1.64 5.47 -5.88
CA TRP A 112 -0.75 6.59 -6.12
C TRP A 112 0.68 6.11 -6.40
N PRO A 113 1.26 6.39 -7.58
CA PRO A 113 2.60 5.94 -7.92
C PRO A 113 3.68 6.70 -7.15
N ILE A 114 4.63 5.97 -6.57
CA ILE A 114 5.78 6.51 -5.84
C ILE A 114 7.07 6.19 -6.60
N ARG A 115 7.90 7.21 -6.82
CA ARG A 115 9.17 7.06 -7.54
C ARG A 115 10.21 6.39 -6.65
N ASP A 116 10.85 5.35 -7.18
CA ASP A 116 11.86 4.59 -6.46
C ASP A 116 13.16 5.41 -6.20
N ASN A 117 13.56 6.27 -7.12
CA ASN A 117 14.77 7.10 -6.95
C ASN A 117 14.59 8.30 -5.98
N SER A 118 13.35 8.62 -5.62
CA SER A 118 13.00 9.80 -4.83
C SER A 118 11.84 9.48 -3.87
N LYS A 119 11.92 8.32 -3.21
CA LYS A 119 10.84 7.75 -2.37
C LYS A 119 10.33 8.73 -1.33
N CYS A 120 11.21 9.28 -0.49
CA CYS A 120 10.77 10.05 0.66
C CYS A 120 10.07 11.36 0.26
N THR A 121 10.59 12.07 -0.74
CA THR A 121 9.95 13.28 -1.27
C THR A 121 8.64 12.95 -1.99
N SER A 122 8.61 11.86 -2.76
CA SER A 122 7.39 11.40 -3.44
C SER A 122 6.30 10.99 -2.45
N LEU A 123 6.66 10.28 -1.38
CA LEU A 123 5.74 9.89 -0.30
C LEU A 123 5.20 11.13 0.42
N LYS A 124 6.08 12.06 0.81
CA LYS A 124 5.68 13.31 1.47
C LYS A 124 4.68 14.09 0.62
N PHE A 125 4.98 14.27 -0.66
CA PHE A 125 4.09 14.96 -1.59
C PHE A 125 2.72 14.28 -1.71
N ALA A 126 2.70 12.95 -1.86
CA ALA A 126 1.45 12.19 -1.97
C ALA A 126 0.58 12.34 -0.71
N VAL A 127 1.18 12.30 0.47
CA VAL A 127 0.47 12.46 1.74
C VAL A 127 -0.05 13.89 1.92
N GLU A 128 0.76 14.91 1.60
CA GLU A 128 0.34 16.31 1.66
C GLU A 128 -0.82 16.59 0.69
N TRP A 129 -0.71 16.07 -0.54
CA TRP A 129 -1.78 16.17 -1.53
C TRP A 129 -3.06 15.47 -1.06
N GLY A 130 -2.93 14.24 -0.55
CA GLY A 130 -4.08 13.45 -0.10
C GLY A 130 -4.79 14.10 1.09
N ASN A 131 -4.02 14.70 2.02
CA ASN A 131 -4.60 15.37 3.18
C ASN A 131 -5.35 16.64 2.77
N LYS A 132 -4.90 17.34 1.73
CA LYS A 132 -5.60 18.48 1.14
C LYS A 132 -6.82 18.06 0.30
N HIS A 133 -6.81 16.86 -0.29
CA HIS A 133 -7.87 16.33 -1.15
C HIS A 133 -8.44 15.02 -0.61
N ALA A 134 -8.88 15.06 0.66
CA ALA A 134 -9.31 13.89 1.42
C ALA A 134 -10.34 13.03 0.66
N ASP A 135 -11.35 13.63 0.04
CA ASP A 135 -12.39 12.89 -0.68
C ASP A 135 -11.83 12.14 -1.91
N ARG A 136 -10.85 12.73 -2.61
CA ARG A 136 -10.18 12.06 -3.75
C ARG A 136 -9.27 10.93 -3.30
N ALA A 137 -8.55 11.14 -2.19
CA ALA A 137 -7.71 10.10 -1.61
C ALA A 137 -8.56 8.92 -1.10
N GLN A 138 -9.70 9.20 -0.46
CA GLN A 138 -10.65 8.19 -0.04
C GLN A 138 -11.20 7.40 -1.23
N ALA A 139 -11.70 8.09 -2.26
CA ALA A 139 -12.25 7.45 -3.46
C ALA A 139 -11.23 6.53 -4.15
N MET A 140 -9.96 6.91 -4.19
CA MET A 140 -8.89 6.06 -4.72
C MET A 140 -8.68 4.78 -3.88
N GLY A 141 -8.72 4.90 -2.55
CA GLY A 141 -8.64 3.75 -1.65
C GLY A 141 -9.84 2.80 -1.81
N GLU A 142 -11.05 3.35 -1.91
CA GLU A 142 -12.29 2.59 -2.14
C GLU A 142 -12.28 1.88 -3.50
N ALA A 143 -11.81 2.55 -4.56
CA ALA A 143 -11.66 1.95 -5.87
C ALA A 143 -10.70 0.74 -5.83
N ALA A 144 -9.58 0.86 -5.11
CA ALA A 144 -8.62 -0.23 -4.93
C ALA A 144 -9.24 -1.43 -4.18
N SER A 145 -9.96 -1.16 -3.09
CA SER A 145 -10.66 -2.18 -2.32
C SER A 145 -11.74 -2.89 -3.14
N LYS A 146 -12.50 -2.13 -3.94
CA LYS A 146 -13.53 -2.69 -4.81
C LYS A 146 -12.91 -3.60 -5.88
N PHE A 147 -11.84 -3.13 -6.53
CA PHE A 147 -11.11 -3.92 -7.52
C PHE A 147 -10.64 -5.27 -6.94
N ILE A 148 -10.01 -5.25 -5.75
CA ILE A 148 -9.53 -6.49 -5.13
C ILE A 148 -10.67 -7.40 -4.65
N GLN A 149 -11.82 -6.86 -4.25
CA GLN A 149 -12.99 -7.65 -3.88
C GLN A 149 -13.60 -8.35 -5.10
N GLU A 150 -13.70 -7.66 -6.24
CA GLU A 150 -14.22 -8.22 -7.49
C GLU A 150 -13.29 -9.30 -8.06
N ASP A 151 -11.97 -9.09 -8.01
CA ASP A 151 -10.96 -10.05 -8.49
C ASP A 151 -10.84 -11.29 -7.56
N LEU A 152 -11.13 -11.14 -6.26
CA LEU A 152 -11.07 -12.24 -5.29
C LEU A 152 -12.40 -12.98 -5.11
N ASP A 153 -13.49 -12.51 -5.72
CA ASP A 153 -14.75 -13.24 -5.70
C ASP A 153 -14.58 -14.58 -6.43
N MET A 154 -14.65 -15.68 -5.68
CA MET A 154 -14.48 -17.05 -6.19
C MET A 154 -15.55 -17.42 -7.24
N ASN A 155 -16.62 -16.63 -7.36
CA ASN A 155 -17.62 -16.75 -8.42
C ASN A 155 -17.18 -16.11 -9.74
N ASN A 156 -16.25 -15.15 -9.70
CA ASN A 156 -15.56 -14.62 -10.88
C ASN A 156 -14.44 -15.57 -11.30
N LYS A 157 -14.83 -16.76 -11.76
CA LYS A 157 -13.90 -17.60 -12.52
C LYS A 157 -13.48 -16.85 -13.78
N VAL A 158 -12.22 -16.38 -13.79
CA VAL A 158 -11.42 -15.94 -14.94
C VAL A 158 -12.17 -16.02 -16.27
N HIS A 159 -12.94 -14.98 -16.60
CA HIS A 159 -13.12 -14.62 -17.99
C HIS A 159 -11.97 -13.69 -18.32
N GLY A 160 -10.92 -14.27 -18.92
CA GLY A 160 -9.91 -13.47 -19.61
C GLY A 160 -10.62 -12.48 -20.51
N ARG A 161 -10.21 -11.21 -20.47
CA ARG A 161 -10.60 -10.21 -21.47
C ARG A 161 -10.09 -10.69 -22.83
N VAL A 162 -10.88 -11.50 -23.51
CA VAL A 162 -10.88 -11.60 -24.96
C VAL A 162 -11.90 -10.57 -25.41
N ASN A 163 -11.44 -9.37 -25.71
CA ASN A 163 -12.11 -8.53 -26.69
C ASN A 163 -11.08 -8.29 -27.78
N GLY A 164 -11.16 -9.11 -28.82
CA GLY A 164 -10.57 -8.76 -30.10
C GLY A 164 -11.46 -7.70 -30.74
N GLU A 165 -10.82 -6.66 -31.26
CA GLU A 165 -11.38 -5.93 -32.39
C GLU A 165 -10.41 -6.09 -33.55
N VAL A 166 -10.96 -6.67 -34.60
CA VAL A 166 -10.39 -6.88 -35.92
C VAL A 166 -10.33 -5.52 -36.62
N SER A 167 -9.21 -5.24 -37.29
CA SER A 167 -9.14 -4.39 -38.46
C SER A 167 -8.24 -5.08 -39.48
#